data_AF-A0A7K4QBW4-F1
#
_entry.id   AF-A0A7K4QBW4-F1
#
_cell.length_a   1.000
_cell.length_b   1.000
_cell.length_c   1.000
_cell.angle_alpha   90.00
_cell.angle_beta   90.00
_cell.angle_gamma   90.00
#
_symmetry.space_group_name_H-M   'P 1'
#
loop_
_entity.id
_entity.type
_entity.pdbx_description
1 polymer ?
#
loop_
_entity_poly.entity_id
_entity_poly.type
_entity_poly.pdbx_seq_one_letter_code
_entity_poly.pdbx_strand_id
1 'polypeptide(L)' 'MTDWETAPAVTETPDIKLFGKWSTDDVQINDISLQDYIAVKEKYAKYLPHSAGRYAAKRFR' A
#
# COMPACT_ATOMS: atom_id res chain seq x y z
N MET A 1 -29.44 22.86 -20.40
CA MET A 1 -28.12 22.39 -20.83
C MET A 1 -27.78 21.18 -19.98
N THR A 2 -28.02 20.00 -20.51
CA THR A 2 -27.84 18.70 -19.85
C THR A 2 -26.36 18.30 -19.83
N ASP A 3 -25.96 17.83 -18.66
CA ASP A 3 -25.00 16.75 -18.36
C ASP A 3 -23.59 16.80 -18.96
N TRP A 4 -22.62 17.06 -18.08
CA TRP A 4 -21.28 16.45 -18.09
C TRP A 4 -20.48 17.02 -16.91
N GLU A 5 -20.11 16.19 -15.93
CA GLU A 5 -18.70 16.05 -15.58
C GLU A 5 -18.44 14.67 -14.96
N THR A 6 -17.44 14.03 -15.53
CA THR A 6 -17.09 12.62 -15.47
C THR A 6 -16.76 12.13 -14.05
N ALA A 7 -17.32 10.98 -13.67
CA ALA A 7 -16.85 10.23 -12.52
C ALA A 7 -15.35 9.90 -12.72
N PRO A 8 -14.48 10.05 -11.70
CA PRO A 8 -13.07 9.72 -11.85
C PRO A 8 -12.95 8.24 -12.19
N ALA A 9 -12.35 7.95 -13.34
CA ALA A 9 -11.98 6.59 -13.70
C ALA A 9 -11.09 6.02 -12.59
N VAL A 10 -11.63 5.05 -11.84
CA VAL A 10 -10.86 4.27 -10.87
C VAL A 10 -9.87 3.48 -11.70
N THR A 11 -8.66 4.01 -11.82
CA THR A 11 -7.53 3.25 -12.34
C THR A 11 -7.31 2.10 -11.37
N GLU A 12 -7.75 0.90 -11.73
CA GLU A 12 -7.42 -0.32 -11.00
C GLU A 12 -5.90 -0.44 -11.00
N THR A 13 -5.28 0.00 -9.90
CA THR A 13 -3.85 -0.21 -9.69
C THR A 13 -3.64 -1.72 -9.63
N PRO A 14 -2.72 -2.28 -10.43
CA PRO A 14 -2.52 -3.72 -10.45
C PRO A 14 -2.17 -4.22 -9.05
N ASP A 15 -2.84 -5.28 -8.62
CA ASP A 15 -2.63 -5.92 -7.33
C ASP A 15 -1.15 -6.28 -7.14
N ILE A 16 -0.53 -5.71 -6.11
CA ILE A 16 0.90 -5.84 -5.83
C ILE A 16 1.11 -7.07 -4.94
N LYS A 17 1.52 -8.16 -5.57
CA LYS A 17 1.87 -9.40 -4.84
C LYS A 17 3.36 -9.42 -4.50
N LEU A 18 3.69 -9.59 -3.22
CA LEU A 18 5.05 -9.80 -2.75
C LEU A 18 5.63 -11.08 -3.39
N PHE A 19 6.82 -10.95 -3.98
CA PHE A 19 7.48 -11.96 -4.82
C PHE A 19 6.61 -12.49 -5.98
N GLY A 20 5.55 -11.79 -6.36
CA GLY A 20 4.56 -12.24 -7.34
C GLY A 20 3.68 -13.40 -6.87
N LYS A 21 3.77 -13.79 -5.59
CA LYS A 21 3.08 -14.98 -5.05
C LYS A 21 2.09 -14.67 -3.96
N TRP A 22 2.40 -13.71 -3.08
CA TRP A 22 1.65 -13.49 -1.84
C TRP A 22 1.00 -12.10 -1.87
N SER A 23 -0.32 -12.02 -1.68
CA SER A 23 -1.02 -10.75 -1.49
C SER A 23 -0.82 -10.25 -0.06
N THR A 24 -0.81 -8.93 0.11
CA THR A 24 -0.75 -8.26 1.42
C THR A 24 -2.12 -7.88 1.97
N ASP A 25 -3.20 -8.04 1.18
CA ASP A 25 -4.52 -7.48 1.50
C ASP A 25 -5.25 -8.27 2.61
N ASP A 26 -5.02 -9.58 2.65
CA ASP A 26 -5.60 -10.47 3.66
C ASP A 26 -4.90 -10.38 5.03
N VAL A 27 -3.84 -9.57 5.16
CA VAL A 27 -3.06 -9.47 6.40
C VAL A 27 -3.75 -8.53 7.38
N GLN A 28 -4.40 -9.11 8.38
CA GLN A 28 -5.05 -8.38 9.47
C GLN A 28 -4.09 -8.18 10.66
N ILE A 29 -4.03 -6.95 11.16
CA ILE A 29 -3.31 -6.59 12.39
C ILE A 29 -4.35 -6.50 13.51
N ASN A 30 -4.29 -7.45 14.46
CA ASN A 30 -5.29 -7.56 15.53
C ASN A 30 -5.17 -6.47 16.62
N ASP A 31 -3.98 -5.89 16.78
CA ASP A 31 -3.71 -4.82 17.75
C ASP A 31 -3.77 -3.44 17.09
N ILE A 32 -4.66 -2.59 17.59
CA ILE A 32 -4.88 -1.22 17.09
C ILE A 32 -3.61 -0.38 17.19
N SER A 33 -2.82 -0.55 18.26
CA SER A 33 -1.63 0.25 18.50
C SER A 33 -0.49 -0.03 17.50
N LEU A 34 -0.47 -1.24 16.93
CA LEU A 34 0.56 -1.68 15.97
C LEU A 34 0.20 -1.35 14.52
N GLN A 35 -1.04 -0.94 14.25
CA GLN A 35 -1.56 -0.73 12.91
C GLN A 35 -0.75 0.31 12.10
N ASP A 36 -0.20 1.32 12.76
CA ASP A 36 0.60 2.38 12.13
C ASP A 36 2.11 2.06 12.08
N TYR A 37 2.57 1.10 12.88
CA TYR A 37 3.99 0.71 12.95
C TYR A 37 4.36 -0.44 12.00
N ILE A 38 3.37 -1.16 11.48
CA ILE A 38 3.57 -2.27 10.55
C ILE A 38 3.17 -1.83 9.13
N ALA A 39 4.18 -1.64 8.27
CA ALA A 39 4.00 -1.13 6.90
C ALA A 39 3.60 -2.24 5.90
N VAL A 40 2.44 -2.86 6.09
CA VAL A 40 1.92 -3.96 5.23
C VAL A 40 0.73 -3.53 4.35
N LYS A 41 0.07 -2.42 4.68
CA LYS A 41 -1.06 -1.89 3.91
C LYS A 41 -0.68 -1.50 2.47
N GLU A 42 -1.68 -1.39 1.60
CA GLU A 42 -1.58 -1.09 0.15
C GLU A 42 -0.50 -0.06 -0.23
N LYS A 43 -0.40 1.05 0.51
CA LYS A 43 0.61 2.12 0.28
C LYS A 43 2.06 1.62 0.33
N TYR A 44 2.33 0.57 1.09
CA TYR A 44 3.66 0.03 1.34
C TYR A 44 3.87 -1.34 0.68
N ALA A 45 2.87 -1.86 -0.03
CA ALA A 45 2.99 -3.09 -0.79
C ALA A 45 4.09 -2.95 -1.86
N LYS A 46 5.02 -3.91 -1.87
CA LYS A 46 6.14 -3.96 -2.81
C LYS A 46 6.29 -5.37 -3.36
N TYR A 47 6.69 -5.47 -4.63
CA TYR A 47 7.02 -6.76 -5.24
C TYR A 47 8.25 -7.43 -4.61
N LEU A 48 9.23 -6.64 -4.16
CA LEU A 48 10.46 -7.13 -3.55
C LEU A 48 10.70 -6.41 -2.21
N PRO A 49 11.25 -7.10 -1.20
CA PRO A 49 11.58 -6.50 0.09
C PRO A 49 12.82 -5.59 0.03
N HIS A 50 13.49 -5.49 -1.13
CA HIS A 50 14.62 -4.61 -1.32
C HIS A 50 14.13 -3.22 -1.78
N SER A 51 14.48 -2.19 -1.01
CA SER A 51 14.31 -0.80 -1.43
C SER A 51 15.53 0.00 -0.99
N ALA A 52 16.07 0.84 -1.88
CA ALA A 52 17.16 1.77 -1.58
C ALA A 52 16.69 2.99 -0.76
N GLY A 53 15.72 2.77 0.14
CA GLY A 53 15.06 3.79 0.95
C GLY A 53 15.96 4.28 2.07
N ARG A 54 15.94 5.60 2.32
CA ARG A 54 16.74 6.25 3.37
C ARG A 54 15.99 6.33 4.70
N TYR A 55 15.58 5.17 5.22
CA TYR A 55 14.82 5.05 6.47
C TYR A 55 15.60 5.48 7.71
N ALA A 56 16.94 5.41 7.67
CA ALA A 56 17.80 5.79 8.79
C ALA A 56 17.93 7.32 9.02
N ALA A 57 17.49 8.17 8.08
CA ALA A 57 17.75 9.61 8.15
C ALA A 57 16.92 10.35 9.21
N LYS A 58 15.74 9.83 9.58
CA LYS A 58 14.84 10.42 10.58
C LYS A 58 14.18 9.31 11.38
N ARG A 59 13.88 9.57 12.65
CA ARG A 59 13.04 8.69 13.46
C ARG A 59 11.63 8.63 12.85
N PHE A 60 11.04 7.43 12.78
CA PHE A 60 9.69 7.18 12.28
C PHE A 60 9.45 7.62 10.83
N ARG A 61 10.34 7.19 9.92
CA ARG A 61 10.23 7.42 8.48
C ARG A 61 9.73 6.19 7.74
#